data_AF-A0A2X4WQ72-F1
#
_entry.id   AF-A0A2X4WQ72-F1
#
_cell.length_a   1.000
_cell.length_b   1.000
_cell.length_c   1.000
_cell.angle_alpha   90.00
_cell.angle_beta   90.00
_cell.angle_gamma   90.00
#
_symmetry.space_group_name_H-M   'P 1'
#
loop_
_entity.id
_entity.type
_entity.pdbx_description
1 polymer ?
#
loop_
_entity_poly.entity_id
_entity_poly.type
_entity_poly.pdbx_seq_one_letter_code
_entity_poly.pdbx_strand_id
1 'polypeptide(L)' 'MIKYKIVESDTGEVTIKGIVIGTSNDVNDYYITRKRSENDLHGAGIFIMACMKVEKLTSICVGVNQ' A
#
# COMPACT_ATOMS: atom_id res chain seq x y z
N MET A 1 7.17 4.92 10.72
CA MET A 1 7.08 5.44 9.33
C MET A 1 5.78 5.06 8.61
N ILE A 2 5.30 3.81 8.67
CA ILE A 2 4.06 3.37 7.99
C ILE A 2 2.81 4.11 8.47
N LYS A 3 2.74 4.46 9.76
CA LYS A 3 1.59 5.14 10.40
C LYS A 3 1.09 6.39 9.65
N TYR A 4 1.95 7.11 8.93
CA TYR A 4 1.58 8.34 8.20
C TYR A 4 1.32 8.12 6.71
N LYS A 5 1.34 6.86 6.25
CA LYS A 5 1.14 6.49 4.84
C LYS A 5 -0.27 5.99 4.56
N ILE A 6 -1.06 5.72 5.59
CA ILE A 6 -2.47 5.33 5.48
C ILE A 6 -3.25 6.38 6.25
N VAL A 7 -4.17 7.06 5.56
CA VAL A 7 -5.04 8.09 6.14
C VAL A 7 -6.47 7.69 5.84
N GLU A 8 -7.32 7.72 6.86
CA GLU A 8 -8.75 7.52 6.74
C GLU A 8 -9.44 8.89 6.87
N SER A 9 -10.39 9.16 5.98
CA SER A 9 -11.24 10.36 6.07
C SER A 9 -12.42 10.14 7.00
N ASP A 10 -13.09 11.23 7.39
CA ASP A 10 -14.34 11.16 8.16
C ASP A 10 -15.49 10.47 7.40
N THR A 11 -15.38 10.37 6.07
CA THR A 11 -16.33 9.65 5.21
C THR A 11 -15.99 8.17 5.04
N GLY A 12 -14.93 7.68 5.69
CA GLY A 12 -14.46 6.29 5.61
C GLY A 12 -13.61 5.98 4.36
N GLU A 13 -13.18 6.99 3.61
CA GLU A 13 -12.28 6.79 2.48
C GLU A 13 -10.85 6.57 2.97
N VAL A 14 -10.18 5.54 2.43
CA VAL A 14 -8.80 5.21 2.76
C VAL A 14 -7.86 5.72 1.66
N THR A 15 -6.87 6.51 2.07
CA THR A 15 -5.82 7.06 1.21
C THR A 15 -4.47 6.45 1.57
N ILE A 16 -3.86 5.76 0.61
CA ILE A 16 -2.52 5.17 0.68
C ILE A 16 -1.54 6.11 -0.02
N LYS A 17 -0.64 6.70 0.73
CA LYS A 17 0.31 7.72 0.27
C LYS A 17 1.68 7.13 -0.04
N GLY A 18 2.41 7.82 -0.91
CA GLY A 18 3.84 7.58 -1.10
C GLY A 18 4.15 6.47 -2.10
N ILE A 19 3.19 6.10 -2.94
CA ILE A 19 3.40 5.12 -4.00
C ILE A 19 4.15 5.82 -5.13
N VAL A 20 5.34 5.34 -5.45
CA VAL A 20 6.12 5.86 -6.59
C VAL A 20 5.42 5.42 -7.86
N ILE A 21 5.09 6.36 -8.76
CA ILE A 21 4.39 6.06 -10.03
C ILE A 21 5.19 5.10 -10.92
N GLY A 22 4.56 4.59 -11.99
CA GLY A 22 5.24 3.81 -13.04
C GLY A 22 6.59 4.41 -13.43
N THR A 23 7.64 3.60 -13.36
CA THR A 23 9.03 4.05 -13.44
C THR A 23 9.81 3.15 -14.39
N SER A 24 10.50 3.76 -15.35
CA SER A 24 11.33 3.07 -16.34
C SER A 24 12.72 2.74 -15.77
N ASN A 25 13.58 2.12 -16.56
CA ASN A 25 14.97 1.87 -16.17
C ASN A 25 15.86 3.10 -16.42
N ASP A 26 16.58 3.56 -15.41
CA ASP A 26 17.53 4.68 -15.48
C ASP A 26 18.53 4.66 -14.31
N VAL A 27 19.22 5.77 -14.03
CA VAL A 27 20.20 5.96 -12.95
C VAL A 27 19.56 6.36 -11.61
N ASN A 28 20.35 6.34 -10.53
CA ASN A 28 19.87 6.59 -9.16
C ASN A 28 19.11 7.92 -9.00
N ASP A 29 19.62 9.00 -9.56
CA ASP A 29 19.03 10.34 -9.43
C ASP A 29 17.62 10.40 -10.04
N TYR A 30 17.37 9.61 -11.08
CA TYR A 30 16.04 9.44 -11.65
C TYR A 30 15.09 8.75 -10.68
N TYR A 31 15.51 7.69 -9.98
CA TYR A 31 14.66 6.94 -9.05
C TYR A 31 14.28 7.71 -7.79
N ILE A 32 15.23 8.44 -7.20
CA ILE A 32 14.99 9.13 -5.92
C ILE A 32 14.09 10.37 -6.09
N THR A 33 14.07 10.96 -7.29
CA THR A 33 13.26 12.13 -7.63
C THR A 33 11.88 11.79 -8.16
N ARG A 34 11.54 10.50 -8.33
CA ARG A 34 10.24 10.09 -8.88
C ARG A 34 9.08 10.65 -8.06
N LYS A 35 8.07 11.13 -8.78
CA LYS A 35 6.81 11.58 -8.20
C LYS A 35 6.17 10.43 -7.41
N ARG A 36 5.67 10.77 -6.23
CA ARG A 36 4.85 9.87 -5.43
C ARG A 36 3.38 10.30 -5.57
N SER A 37 2.52 9.33 -5.81
CA SER A 37 1.08 9.51 -5.89
C SER A 37 0.40 8.90 -4.67
N GLU A 38 -0.83 9.33 -4.46
CA GLU A 38 -1.78 8.71 -3.54
C GLU A 38 -2.64 7.74 -4.35
N ASN A 39 -2.97 6.58 -3.78
CA ASN A 39 -3.84 5.55 -4.38
C ASN A 39 -3.47 5.14 -5.82
N ASP A 40 -2.17 5.18 -6.17
CA ASP A 40 -1.74 4.63 -7.45
C ASP A 40 -2.05 3.13 -7.53
N LEU A 41 -2.67 2.71 -8.63
CA LEU A 41 -3.26 1.39 -8.78
C LEU A 41 -2.26 0.25 -8.59
N HIS A 42 -0.99 0.41 -9.01
CA HIS A 42 -0.02 -0.67 -8.83
C HIS A 42 0.31 -0.87 -7.33
N GLY A 43 0.35 0.19 -6.53
CA GLY A 43 0.59 0.10 -5.10
C GLY A 43 -0.67 -0.26 -4.31
N ALA A 44 -1.82 0.29 -4.69
CA ALA A 44 -3.12 -0.01 -4.08
C ALA A 44 -3.49 -1.49 -4.29
N GLY A 45 -3.27 -2.04 -5.48
CA GLY A 45 -3.49 -3.46 -5.76
C GLY A 45 -2.62 -4.37 -4.90
N ILE A 46 -1.32 -4.06 -4.78
CA ILE A 46 -0.40 -4.81 -3.91
C ILE A 46 -0.83 -4.72 -2.45
N PHE A 47 -1.27 -3.54 -2.00
CA PHE A 47 -1.75 -3.35 -0.64
C PHE A 47 -2.97 -4.23 -0.34
N ILE A 48 -3.97 -4.27 -1.23
CA ILE A 48 -5.14 -5.13 -1.08
C ILE A 48 -4.74 -6.61 -1.03
N MET A 49 -3.87 -7.06 -1.93
CA MET A 49 -3.37 -8.45 -1.93
C MET A 49 -2.62 -8.80 -0.64
N ALA A 50 -1.83 -7.87 -0.10
CA ALA A 50 -1.14 -8.04 1.17
C ALA A 50 -2.14 -8.15 2.32
N CYS A 51 -3.17 -7.30 2.36
CA CYS A 51 -4.25 -7.38 3.36
C CYS A 51 -4.96 -8.74 3.33
N MET A 52 -5.35 -9.24 2.15
CA MET A 52 -5.98 -10.55 2.00
C MET A 52 -5.07 -11.68 2.53
N LYS A 53 -3.76 -11.60 2.26
CA LYS A 53 -2.81 -12.62 2.72
C LYS A 53 -2.61 -12.54 4.24
N VAL A 54 -2.52 -11.34 4.79
CA VAL A 54 -2.43 -11.11 6.23
C VAL A 54 -3.68 -11.64 6.92
N GLU A 55 -4.87 -11.29 6.43
CA GLU A 55 -6.14 -11.79 6.95
C GLU A 55 -6.15 -13.32 7.03
N LYS A 56 -5.78 -14.00 5.93
CA LYS A 56 -5.67 -15.46 5.88
C LYS A 56 -4.68 -16.02 6.90
N LEU A 57 -3.53 -15.37 7.11
CA LEU A 57 -2.55 -15.83 8.10
C LEU A 57 -3.04 -15.57 9.52
N THR A 58 -3.69 -14.43 9.75
CA THR A 58 -4.24 -14.08 11.07
C THR A 58 -5.42 -14.97 11.44
N SER A 59 -6.29 -15.35 10.51
CA SER A 59 -7.38 -16.28 10.80
C SER A 59 -6.84 -17.67 11.17
N ILE A 60 -5.75 -18.10 10.54
CA ILE A 60 -5.05 -19.35 10.88
C ILE A 60 -4.37 -19.27 12.27
N CYS A 61 -3.69 -18.17 12.58
CA CYS A 61 -2.93 -18.03 13.83
C CYS A 61 -3.77 -17.65 15.06
N VAL A 62 -4.89 -16.95 14.86
CA VAL A 62 -5.76 -16.47 15.96
C VAL A 62 -6.85 -17.48 16.32
N GLY A 63 -6.94 -18.63 15.61
CA GLY A 63 -7.91 -19.67 15.94
C GLY A 63 -9.35 -19.15 15.86
N VAL A 64 -9.66 -18.34 14.84
CA VAL A 64 -11.06 -18.04 14.51
C VAL A 64 -11.58 -19.27 13.78
N ASN A 65 -12.18 -20.18 14.54
CA ASN A 65 -12.97 -21.30 14.03
C ASN A 65 -13.98 -20.74 13.01
N GLN A 66 -13.83 -21.11 11.74
CA GLN A 66 -14.98 -21.28 10.87
C GLN A 66 -15.73 -22.53 11.29
#